data_AF-A0A5C8BDV3-F1
#
_entry.id   AF-A0A5C8BDV3-F1
#
_cell.length_a   1.000
_cell.length_b   1.000
_cell.length_c   1.000
_cell.angle_alpha   90.00
_cell.angle_beta   90.00
_cell.angle_gamma   90.00
#
_symmetry.space_group_name_H-M   'P 1'
#
loop_
_entity.id
_entity.type
_entity.pdbx_description
1 polymer ?
#
loop_
_entity_poly.entity_id
_entity_poly.type
_entity_poly.pdbx_seq_one_letter_code
_entity_poly.pdbx_strand_id
1 'polypeptide(L)'
;EKLKALAAATDNIGLFFGEDIFVAFGAVALIATFMHEHNIHVELLSIALWGIPTAIFALLIHSARIYSMQRKLLPQYSNTKMEKN
;
A
#
# COMPACT_ATOMS: atom_id res chain seq x y z
N GLU A 1 21.23 2.85 2.25
CA GLU A 1 20.50 2.34 1.07
C GLU A 1 19.26 1.51 1.43
N LYS A 2 19.37 0.32 2.04
CA LYS A 2 18.20 -0.54 2.35
C LYS A 2 17.06 0.15 3.12
N LEU A 3 17.40 0.95 4.13
CA LEU A 3 16.40 1.70 4.91
C LEU A 3 15.70 2.80 4.08
N LYS A 4 16.45 3.50 3.23
CA LYS A 4 15.88 4.52 2.32
C LYS A 4 14.97 3.88 1.28
N ALA A 5 15.36 2.74 0.72
CA ALA A 5 14.53 1.99 -0.23
C ALA A 5 13.23 1.48 0.40
N LEU A 6 13.27 1.05 1.67
CA LEU A 6 12.07 0.65 2.41
C LEU A 6 11.14 1.83 2.68
N ALA A 7 11.68 2.99 3.07
CA ALA A 7 10.89 4.21 3.26
C ALA A 7 10.20 4.61 1.95
N ALA A 8 10.96 4.71 0.86
CA ALA A 8 10.41 5.02 -0.47
C ALA A 8 9.34 4.02 -0.93
N ALA A 9 9.52 2.72 -0.65
CA ALA A 9 8.51 1.71 -0.95
C ALA A 9 7.22 1.89 -0.14
N THR A 10 7.34 2.27 1.13
CA THR A 10 6.18 2.51 2.02
C THR A 10 5.42 3.76 1.58
N ASP A 11 6.14 4.83 1.24
CA ASP A 11 5.55 6.10 0.79
C ASP A 11 4.81 5.92 -0.54
N ASN A 12 5.40 5.20 -1.51
CA ASN A 12 4.78 4.93 -2.80
C ASN A 12 3.48 4.12 -2.67
N ILE A 13 3.45 3.15 -1.74
CA ILE A 13 2.25 2.33 -1.50
C ILE A 13 1.15 3.15 -0.83
N GLY A 14 1.50 3.96 0.17
CA GLY A 14 0.54 4.86 0.80
C GLY A 14 -0.07 5.85 -0.19
N LEU A 15 0.77 6.45 -1.04
CA LEU A 15 0.33 7.38 -2.08
C LEU A 15 -0.58 6.68 -3.10
N PHE A 16 -0.17 5.52 -3.62
CA PHE A 16 -0.92 4.75 -4.61
C PHE A 16 -2.33 4.41 -4.13
N PHE A 17 -2.47 3.79 -2.95
CA PHE A 17 -3.80 3.43 -2.42
C PHE A 17 -4.62 4.66 -2.00
N GLY A 18 -3.97 5.75 -1.59
CA GLY A 18 -4.66 7.02 -1.33
C GLY A 18 -5.29 7.62 -2.59
N GLU A 19 -4.54 7.66 -3.69
CA GLU A 19 -5.05 8.14 -4.98
C GLU A 19 -6.13 7.20 -5.53
N ASP A 20 -5.95 5.88 -5.42
CA ASP A 20 -6.90 4.88 -5.91
C ASP A 20 -8.25 4.92 -5.17
N ILE A 21 -8.24 5.11 -3.85
CA ILE A 21 -9.48 5.13 -3.05
C ILE A 21 -10.22 6.48 -3.17
N PHE A 22 -9.50 7.61 -3.20
CA PHE A 22 -10.12 8.93 -3.12
C PHE A 22 -10.23 9.66 -4.46
N VAL A 23 -9.27 9.49 -5.36
CA VAL A 23 -9.12 10.32 -6.57
C VAL A 23 -9.52 9.56 -7.84
N ALA A 24 -9.43 8.23 -7.86
CA ALA A 24 -9.70 7.41 -9.05
C ALA A 24 -11.19 7.25 -9.43
N PHE A 25 -12.09 8.14 -8.98
CA PHE A 25 -13.52 8.12 -9.29
C PHE A 25 -13.83 7.98 -10.78
N GLY A 26 -13.04 8.61 -11.66
CA GLY A 26 -13.23 8.50 -13.11
C GLY A 26 -13.02 7.07 -13.65
N ALA A 27 -11.98 6.38 -13.15
CA ALA A 27 -11.72 4.99 -13.53
C ALA A 27 -12.81 4.05 -12.99
N VAL A 28 -13.21 4.24 -11.73
CA VAL A 28 -14.30 3.46 -11.10
C VAL A 28 -15.62 3.69 -11.85
N ALA A 29 -15.91 4.91 -12.29
CA ALA A 29 -17.12 5.24 -13.05
C ALA A 29 -17.13 4.60 -14.43
N LEU A 30 -15.97 4.52 -15.09
CA LEU A 30 -15.82 3.80 -16.35
C LEU A 30 -16.08 2.30 -16.16
N ILE A 31 -15.54 1.69 -15.10
CA ILE A 31 -15.81 0.28 -14.76
C ILE A 31 -17.31 0.06 -14.51
N ALA A 32 -17.94 0.93 -13.72
CA ALA A 32 -19.36 0.83 -13.42
C ALA A 32 -20.23 0.99 -14.67
N THR A 33 -19.88 1.91 -15.57
CA THR A 33 -20.59 2.13 -16.85
C THR A 33 -20.43 0.90 -17.76
N PHE A 34 -19.21 0.37 -17.88
CA PHE A 34 -18.95 -0.84 -18.66
C PHE A 34 -19.73 -2.05 -18.12
N MET A 35 -19.77 -2.25 -16.79
CA MET A 35 -20.55 -3.32 -16.18
C MET A 35 -22.05 -3.17 -16.46
N HIS A 36 -22.55 -1.93 -16.47
CA HIS A 36 -23.94 -1.63 -16.79
C HIS A 36 -24.30 -2.01 -18.23
N GLU A 37 -23.41 -1.75 -19.20
CA GLU A 37 -23.57 -2.17 -20.61
C GLU A 37 -23.70 -3.70 -20.75
N HIS A 38 -23.11 -4.45 -19.82
CA HIS A 38 -23.20 -5.90 -19.74
C HIS A 38 -24.35 -6.42 -18.86
N ASN A 39 -25.33 -5.57 -18.50
CA ASN A 39 -26.45 -5.89 -17.61
C ASN A 39 -26.05 -6.26 -16.17
N ILE A 40 -24.88 -5.82 -15.70
CA ILE A 40 -24.41 -6.01 -14.33
C ILE A 40 -24.52 -4.67 -13.60
N HIS A 41 -25.49 -4.57 -12.69
CA HIS A 41 -25.67 -3.37 -11.89
C HIS A 41 -24.70 -3.37 -10.70
N VAL A 42 -23.67 -2.52 -10.77
CA VAL A 42 -22.74 -2.29 -9.67
C VAL A 42 -22.75 -0.81 -9.32
N GLU A 43 -22.94 -0.51 -8.04
CA GLU A 43 -22.86 0.86 -7.54
C GLU A 43 -21.40 1.30 -7.44
N LEU A 44 -21.12 2.55 -7.85
CA LEU A 44 -19.79 3.15 -7.79
C LEU A 44 -19.17 3.06 -6.39
N LEU A 45 -19.98 3.36 -5.37
CA LEU A 45 -19.57 3.31 -3.97
C LEU A 45 -19.18 1.88 -3.56
N SER A 46 -19.89 0.87 -4.06
CA SER A 46 -19.58 -0.53 -3.75
C SER A 46 -18.20 -0.92 -4.28
N ILE A 47 -17.85 -0.50 -5.50
CA ILE A 47 -16.52 -0.77 -6.08
C ILE A 47 -15.42 -0.06 -5.27
N ALA A 48 -15.64 1.22 -4.93
CA ALA A 48 -14.68 2.00 -4.14
C ALA A 48 -14.47 1.41 -2.72
N LEU A 49 -15.55 0.94 -2.07
CA LEU A 49 -15.48 0.32 -0.74
C LEU A 49 -14.65 -0.97 -0.73
N TRP A 50 -14.63 -1.73 -1.83
CA TRP A 50 -13.78 -2.91 -1.97
C TRP A 50 -12.27 -2.58 -2.10
N GLY A 51 -11.92 -1.32 -2.39
CA GLY A 51 -10.53 -0.83 -2.32
C GLY A 51 -9.99 -0.77 -0.88
N ILE A 52 -10.85 -0.48 0.10
CA ILE A 52 -10.48 -0.38 1.52
C ILE A 52 -9.87 -1.67 2.09
N PRO A 53 -10.52 -2.86 1.99
CA PRO A 53 -9.92 -4.08 2.50
C PRO A 53 -8.60 -4.41 1.80
N THR A 54 -8.47 -4.11 0.50
CA THR A 54 -7.22 -4.28 -0.26
C THR A 54 -6.10 -3.41 0.30
N ALA A 55 -6.37 -2.13 0.58
CA ALA A 55 -5.41 -1.22 1.20
C ALA A 55 -5.02 -1.68 2.62
N ILE A 56 -5.96 -2.19 3.41
CA ILE A 56 -5.69 -2.77 4.73
C ILE A 56 -4.74 -3.96 4.61
N PHE A 57 -5.00 -4.90 3.70
CA PHE A 57 -4.11 -6.05 3.48
C PHE A 57 -2.72 -5.60 3.03
N ALA A 58 -2.63 -4.64 2.10
CA ALA A 58 -1.36 -4.08 1.66
C ALA A 58 -0.58 -3.47 2.83
N LEU A 59 -1.25 -2.69 3.68
CA LEU A 59 -0.68 -2.09 4.88
C LEU A 59 -0.14 -3.17 5.83
N LEU A 60 -0.94 -4.20 6.14
CA LEU A 60 -0.53 -5.30 7.03
C LEU A 60 0.72 -6.03 6.51
N ILE A 61 0.75 -6.37 5.22
CA ILE A 61 1.89 -7.05 4.59
C ILE A 61 3.13 -6.15 4.66
N HIS A 62 2.98 -4.84 4.38
CA HIS A 62 4.10 -3.91 4.47
C HIS A 62 4.60 -3.74 5.90
N SER A 63 3.72 -3.54 6.88
CA SER A 63 4.08 -3.46 8.30
C SER A 63 4.84 -4.71 8.75
N ALA A 64 4.39 -5.91 8.37
CA ALA A 64 5.07 -7.16 8.67
C ALA A 64 6.48 -7.24 8.04
N ARG A 65 6.62 -6.81 6.79
CA ARG A 65 7.92 -6.74 6.08
C ARG A 65 8.89 -5.79 6.77
N ILE A 66 8.41 -4.59 7.15
CA ILE A 66 9.20 -3.58 7.85
C ILE A 66 9.66 -4.14 9.20
N TYR A 67 8.74 -4.73 9.97
CA TYR A 67 9.04 -5.32 11.28
C TYR A 67 10.11 -6.42 11.21
N SER A 68 9.98 -7.34 10.24
CA SER A 68 10.97 -8.38 9.99
C SER A 68 12.35 -7.80 9.65
N MET A 69 12.39 -6.73 8.85
CA MET A 69 13.64 -6.07 8.51
C MET A 69 14.25 -5.31 9.69
N GLN A 70 13.43 -4.63 10.51
CA GLN A 70 13.89 -4.00 11.75
C GLN A 70 14.59 -5.01 12.67
N ARG A 71 13.99 -6.21 12.84
CA ARG A 71 14.61 -7.32 13.59
C ARG A 71 15.99 -7.72 13.07
N LYS A 72 16.23 -7.66 11.76
CA LYS A 72 17.52 -7.99 11.13
C LYS A 72 18.55 -6.86 11.21
N LEU A 73 18.09 -5.60 11.25
CA LEU A 73 18.96 -4.41 11.26
C LEU A 73 19.40 -4.00 12.67
N LEU A 74 18.58 -4.23 13.69
CA LEU A 74 18.90 -3.90 15.10
C LEU A 74 20.25 -4.48 15.59
N PRO A 75 20.60 -5.76 15.32
CA PRO A 75 21.89 -6.33 15.75
C PRO A 75 23.10 -5.81 14.93
N GLN A 76 22.87 -5.34 13.70
CA GLN A 76 23.94 -4.82 12.84
C GLN A 76 24.32 -3.40 13.25
N TYR A 77 23.32 -2.56 13.54
CA TYR A 77 23.53 -1.18 13.96
C TYR A 77 24.28 -1.07 15.30
N SER A 78 24.04 -1.99 16.24
CA SER A 78 24.79 -2.04 17.51
C SER A 78 26.27 -2.36 17.28
N ASN A 79 26.59 -3.32 16.40
CA ASN A 79 27.99 -3.68 16.11
C ASN A 79 28.74 -2.56 15.36
N THR A 80 28.11 -1.89 14.39
CA THR A 80 28.78 -0.80 13.64
C THR A 80 29.09 0.42 14.51
N LYS A 81 28.32 0.67 15.58
CA LYS A 81 28.61 1.72 16.56
C LYS A 81 29.80 1.39 17.46
N MET A 82 30.00 0.11 17.78
CA MET A 82 31.10 -0.34 18.65
C MET A 82 32.44 -0.41 17.91
N GLU A 83 32.42 -0.60 16.58
CA GLU A 83 33.64 -0.59 15.74
C GLU A 83 34.16 0.84 15.46
N LYS A 84 33.29 1.85 15.56
CA LYS A 84 33.63 3.26 15.30
C LYS A 84 33.97 4.07 16.56
N ASN A 85 33.96 3.45 17.73
CA ASN A 85 34.15 4.10 19.03
C ASN A 85 35.28 3.43 19.80
#